data_AF-A0A945FE78-F1
#
_entry.id   AF-A0A945FE78-F1
#
_cell.length_a   1.000
_cell.length_b   1.000
_cell.length_c   1.000
_cell.angle_alpha   90.00
_cell.angle_beta   90.00
_cell.angle_gamma   90.00
#
_symmetry.space_group_name_H-M   'P 1'
#
loop_
_entity.id
_entity.type
_entity.pdbx_description
1 polymer ?
#
loop_
_entity_poly.entity_id
_entity_poly.type
_entity_poly.pdbx_seq_one_letter_code
_entity_poly.pdbx_strand_id
1 'polypeptide(L)'
;MAETTEQTTAGDHHFCAHCGTENDKTGYACTRCGERLVEVHTDSVSPLGLNSCPKCGNANNTRAAYCWVCGSEMHNAVRITPQPQAQPEVTIPSAAGPRTYRPDLNPTGNPANRPPLNRPSDEPADLRGPVKNQDASQQHDLDISQQNPFGSADDATDNTSGIRDGEIPDGVKKWNWAAFLMPAIWGIFSGVPYTAILFGAAFLPPTIQLVVMITASLYLGAKGNELAWRGKKWRSVEHFQAFQKQWTSWAVKLTIAVAGLLLVYIIAVSGA
;
A
#
# COMPACT_ATOMS: atom_id res chain seq x y z
N MET A 1 13.68 29.12 36.02
CA MET A 1 13.96 29.85 34.76
C MET A 1 13.82 28.83 33.67
N ALA A 2 12.79 29.01 32.83
CA ALA A 2 12.50 28.13 31.72
C ALA A 2 13.54 28.34 30.63
N GLU A 3 14.17 27.26 30.17
CA GLU A 3 14.98 27.28 28.96
C GLU A 3 14.22 26.53 27.88
N THR A 4 13.43 27.31 27.15
CA THR A 4 12.85 26.97 25.86
C THR A 4 13.92 27.21 24.81
N THR A 5 14.28 26.19 24.04
CA THR A 5 14.98 26.35 22.74
C THR A 5 14.32 25.33 21.81
N GLU A 6 13.24 25.76 21.15
CA GLU A 6 13.23 26.20 19.75
C GLU A 6 13.46 25.07 18.73
N GLN A 7 12.33 24.66 18.14
CA GLN A 7 12.10 24.30 16.75
C GLN A 7 13.30 23.91 15.86
N THR A 8 13.28 22.65 15.45
CA THR A 8 13.36 22.21 14.05
C THR A 8 14.55 22.75 13.23
N THR A 9 15.73 22.14 13.40
CA THR A 9 16.68 22.06 12.29
C THR A 9 16.00 21.36 11.12
N ALA A 10 15.66 22.12 10.07
CA ALA A 10 15.24 21.62 8.77
C ALA A 10 16.42 20.86 8.13
N GLY A 11 16.72 19.67 8.62
CA GLY A 11 17.85 18.86 8.15
C GLY A 11 17.78 18.59 6.65
N ASP A 12 18.93 18.40 6.01
CA ASP A 12 19.09 18.06 4.58
C ASP A 12 18.53 16.68 4.19
N HIS A 13 17.75 16.07 5.08
CA HIS A 13 17.24 14.73 4.94
C HIS A 13 15.72 14.70 5.04
N HIS A 14 15.12 13.71 4.40
CA HIS A 14 13.71 13.38 4.54
C HIS A 14 13.52 11.86 4.56
N PHE A 15 12.39 11.42 5.07
CA PHE A 15 12.08 10.01 5.28
C PHE A 15 11.18 9.47 4.17
N CYS A 16 11.44 8.23 3.76
CA CYS A 16 10.60 7.56 2.79
C CYS A 16 9.23 7.23 3.42
N ALA A 17 8.15 7.77 2.84
CA ALA A 17 6.78 7.53 3.29
C ALA A 17 6.35 6.04 3.25
N HIS A 18 7.06 5.20 2.49
CA HIS A 18 6.77 3.77 2.37
C HIS A 18 7.57 2.90 3.37
N CYS A 19 8.86 3.17 3.59
CA CYS A 19 9.72 2.30 4.41
C CYS A 19 10.44 2.99 5.57
N GLY A 20 10.27 4.30 5.76
CA GLY A 20 10.85 5.07 6.87
C GLY A 20 12.35 5.32 6.77
N THR A 21 12.99 4.93 5.66
CA THR A 21 14.43 5.15 5.46
C THR A 21 14.70 6.63 5.26
N GLU A 22 15.72 7.15 5.95
CA GLU A 22 16.24 8.51 5.76
C GLU A 22 17.00 8.60 4.43
N ASN A 23 16.72 9.64 3.66
CA ASN A 23 17.34 9.93 2.37
C ASN A 23 17.72 11.41 2.31
N ASP A 24 18.68 11.72 1.45
CA ASP A 24 19.02 13.09 1.10
C ASP A 24 17.85 13.78 0.36
N LYS A 25 17.62 15.08 0.63
CA LYS A 25 16.56 15.89 -0.03
C LYS A 25 16.63 15.94 -1.54
N THR A 26 17.81 15.82 -2.12
CA THR A 26 17.99 15.81 -3.58
C THR A 26 17.67 14.45 -4.23
N GLY A 27 17.47 13.41 -3.42
CA GLY A 27 17.17 12.06 -3.88
C GLY A 27 15.82 11.97 -4.58
N TYR A 28 15.80 11.43 -5.80
CA TYR A 28 14.55 11.17 -6.54
C TYR A 28 13.76 9.97 -5.97
N ALA A 29 14.47 8.95 -5.51
CA ALA A 29 13.89 7.71 -5.02
C ALA A 29 14.60 7.24 -3.76
N CYS A 30 13.87 6.51 -2.91
CA CYS A 30 14.40 5.97 -1.68
C CYS A 30 15.56 5.03 -2.00
N THR A 31 16.72 5.32 -1.41
CA THR A 31 17.96 4.54 -1.56
C THR A 31 17.83 3.07 -1.15
N ARG A 32 16.75 2.73 -0.43
CA ARG A 32 16.47 1.38 0.05
C ARG A 32 15.33 0.68 -0.66
N CYS A 33 14.13 1.27 -0.69
CA CYS A 33 12.97 0.60 -1.26
C CYS A 33 12.64 1.01 -2.69
N GLY A 34 13.39 1.97 -3.27
CA GLY A 34 13.18 2.47 -4.63
C GLY A 34 11.90 3.28 -4.83
N GLU A 35 11.11 3.50 -3.78
CA GLU A 35 9.89 4.31 -3.85
C GLU A 35 10.23 5.76 -4.13
N ARG A 36 9.43 6.44 -4.96
CA ARG A 36 9.67 7.84 -5.29
C ARG A 36 9.56 8.68 -4.02
N LEU A 37 10.53 9.57 -3.83
CA LEU A 37 10.52 10.53 -2.74
C LEU A 37 9.66 11.71 -3.19
N VAL A 38 8.59 11.96 -2.46
CA VAL A 38 7.61 13.01 -2.78
C VAL A 38 7.46 13.89 -1.56
N GLU A 39 7.79 15.17 -1.73
CA GLU A 39 7.50 16.19 -0.74
C GLU A 39 6.01 16.49 -0.73
N VAL A 40 5.42 16.49 0.47
CA VAL A 40 3.99 16.68 0.66
C VAL A 40 3.78 17.84 1.63
N HIS A 41 3.11 18.87 1.13
CA HIS A 41 2.68 20.03 1.89
C HIS A 41 1.18 19.97 2.14
N THR A 42 0.67 20.84 3.02
CA THR A 42 -0.78 20.95 3.31
C THR A 42 -1.61 21.26 2.07
N ASP A 43 -1.01 21.92 1.10
CA ASP A 43 -1.69 22.40 -0.11
C ASP A 43 -1.51 21.43 -1.29
N SER A 44 -0.82 20.30 -1.06
CA SER A 44 -0.58 19.29 -2.09
C SER A 44 -1.88 18.63 -2.54
N VAL A 45 -2.07 18.55 -3.86
CA VAL A 45 -3.23 17.86 -4.45
C VAL A 45 -2.99 16.35 -4.37
N SER A 46 -3.78 15.66 -3.55
CA SER A 46 -3.77 14.19 -3.44
C SER A 46 -5.17 13.64 -3.70
N PRO A 47 -5.35 12.66 -4.61
CA PRO A 47 -6.66 12.12 -4.96
C PRO A 47 -7.35 11.41 -3.79
N LEU A 48 -6.59 11.00 -2.77
CA LEU A 48 -7.08 10.31 -1.58
C LEU A 48 -7.00 11.20 -0.33
N GLY A 49 -6.71 12.49 -0.49
CA GLY A 49 -6.51 13.43 0.59
C GLY A 49 -5.19 13.27 1.35
N LEU A 50 -5.05 14.09 2.39
CA LEU A 50 -3.87 14.19 3.23
C LEU A 50 -4.21 13.83 4.69
N ASN A 51 -3.22 13.39 5.45
CA ASN A 51 -3.29 13.21 6.89
C ASN A 51 -2.13 13.92 7.58
N SER A 52 -2.34 14.30 8.84
CA SER A 52 -1.34 14.98 9.66
C SER A 52 -0.59 13.99 10.53
N CYS A 53 0.72 14.15 10.60
CA CYS A 53 1.58 13.34 11.46
C CYS A 53 1.28 13.68 12.95
N PRO A 54 0.98 12.69 13.81
CA PRO A 54 0.70 12.95 15.22
C PRO A 54 1.94 13.40 16.01
N LYS A 55 3.16 13.11 15.52
CA LYS A 55 4.41 13.48 16.19
C LYS A 55 4.89 14.89 15.85
N CYS A 56 4.81 15.30 14.58
CA CYS A 56 5.36 16.58 14.12
C CYS A 56 4.35 17.52 13.45
N GLY A 57 3.10 17.09 13.27
CA GLY A 57 2.05 17.89 12.62
C GLY A 57 2.12 17.97 11.10
N ASN A 58 3.20 17.49 10.46
CA ASN A 58 3.38 17.65 9.02
C ASN A 58 2.34 16.88 8.18
N ALA A 59 1.99 17.43 7.02
CA ALA A 59 1.10 16.79 6.07
C ALA A 59 1.78 15.61 5.33
N ASN A 60 1.04 14.53 5.17
CA ASN A 60 1.46 13.34 4.48
C ASN A 60 0.32 12.82 3.61
N ASN A 61 0.65 12.00 2.62
CA ASN A 61 -0.37 11.29 1.85
C ASN A 61 -1.11 10.29 2.75
N THR A 62 -2.41 10.08 2.53
CA THR A 62 -3.21 9.11 3.32
C THR A 62 -2.70 7.67 3.28
N ARG A 63 -1.85 7.31 2.32
CA ARG A 63 -1.19 5.99 2.23
C ARG A 63 0.21 5.94 2.85
N ALA A 64 0.73 7.04 3.38
CA ALA A 64 2.05 7.07 3.99
C ALA A 64 2.06 6.18 5.25
N ALA A 65 2.97 5.22 5.30
CA ALA A 65 3.22 4.41 6.49
C ALA A 65 4.12 5.16 7.49
N TYR A 66 4.95 6.08 6.98
CA TYR A 66 5.87 6.91 7.75
C TYR A 66 5.73 8.38 7.39
N CYS A 67 5.95 9.26 8.36
CA CYS A 67 6.00 10.69 8.10
C CYS A 67 7.27 11.04 7.32
N TRP A 68 7.13 11.73 6.19
CA TRP A 68 8.27 12.10 5.35
C TRP A 68 9.20 13.14 5.98
N VAL A 69 8.75 13.86 7.02
CA VAL A 69 9.56 14.88 7.72
C VAL A 69 10.26 14.33 8.96
N CYS A 70 9.56 13.61 9.84
CA CYS A 70 10.13 13.17 11.13
C CYS A 70 10.34 11.65 11.25
N GLY A 71 10.00 10.88 10.22
CA GLY A 71 10.19 9.43 10.18
C GLY A 71 9.27 8.62 11.09
N SER A 72 8.34 9.24 11.82
CA SER A 72 7.43 8.52 12.71
C SER A 72 6.42 7.68 11.93
N GLU A 73 6.09 6.51 12.46
CA GLU A 73 5.01 5.69 11.92
C GLU A 73 3.64 6.38 12.02
N MET A 74 2.77 6.15 11.02
CA MET A 74 1.52 6.90 10.84
C MET A 74 0.25 6.12 11.22
N HIS A 75 0.37 5.05 12.02
CA HIS A 75 -0.73 4.15 12.38
C HIS A 75 -1.99 4.85 12.95
N ASN A 76 -1.85 6.08 13.48
CA ASN A 76 -2.93 6.90 14.06
C ASN A 76 -3.01 8.32 13.47
N ALA A 77 -2.71 8.51 12.18
CA ALA A 77 -2.72 9.84 11.57
C ALA A 77 -4.13 10.41 11.40
N VAL A 78 -4.35 11.65 11.86
CA VAL A 78 -5.63 12.37 11.76
C VAL A 78 -5.78 12.88 10.33
N ARG A 79 -6.91 12.56 9.66
CA ARG A 79 -7.21 13.09 8.32
C ARG A 79 -7.27 14.61 8.38
N ILE A 80 -6.56 15.27 7.48
CA ILE A 80 -6.72 16.70 7.29
C ILE A 80 -8.04 16.86 6.55
N THR A 81 -9.07 17.31 7.26
CA THR A 81 -10.32 17.71 6.60
C THR A 81 -9.96 18.77 5.57
N PRO A 82 -10.21 18.56 4.27
CA PRO A 82 -10.03 19.62 3.30
C PRO A 82 -10.88 20.80 3.78
N GLN A 83 -10.24 21.95 4.04
CA GLN A 83 -10.98 23.19 4.18
C GLN A 83 -11.85 23.32 2.92
N PRO A 84 -13.15 23.65 3.01
CA PRO A 84 -13.97 23.86 1.83
C PRO A 84 -13.32 24.97 1.00
N GLN A 85 -12.56 24.59 -0.02
CA GLN A 85 -12.07 25.54 -0.99
C GLN A 85 -13.32 26.02 -1.69
N ALA A 86 -13.66 27.29 -1.48
CA ALA A 86 -14.64 27.99 -2.30
C ALA A 86 -14.23 27.74 -3.75
N GLN A 87 -15.01 26.92 -4.45
CA GLN A 87 -14.84 26.76 -5.89
C GLN A 87 -14.94 28.18 -6.46
N PRO A 88 -14.05 28.61 -7.36
CA PRO A 88 -14.34 29.78 -8.16
C PRO A 88 -15.68 29.52 -8.83
N GLU A 89 -16.65 30.37 -8.55
CA GLU A 89 -17.98 30.28 -9.11
C GLU A 89 -17.83 30.29 -10.63
N VAL A 90 -18.00 29.12 -11.24
CA VAL A 90 -18.07 29.02 -12.69
C VAL A 90 -19.38 29.69 -13.06
N THR A 91 -19.31 30.96 -13.46
CA THR A 91 -20.44 31.66 -14.05
C THR A 91 -20.74 30.99 -15.38
N ILE A 92 -21.66 30.03 -15.36
CA ILE A 92 -22.24 29.45 -16.57
C ILE A 92 -23.18 30.51 -17.14
N PRO A 93 -22.96 31.05 -18.36
CA PRO A 93 -23.97 31.88 -19.00
C PRO A 93 -25.23 31.04 -19.22
N SER A 94 -26.35 31.55 -18.67
CA SER A 94 -27.69 30.97 -18.80
C SER A 94 -28.07 30.82 -20.28
N ALA A 95 -27.90 29.61 -20.83
CA ALA A 95 -28.43 29.25 -22.13
C ALA A 95 -29.90 28.86 -22.00
N ALA A 96 -30.76 29.64 -22.64
CA ALA A 96 -32.18 29.37 -22.76
C ALA A 96 -32.45 28.02 -23.47
N GLY A 97 -33.34 27.22 -22.88
CA GLY A 97 -34.17 26.23 -23.59
C GLY A 97 -33.58 24.81 -23.76
N PRO A 98 -34.37 23.74 -23.54
CA PRO A 98 -33.88 22.38 -23.50
C PRO A 98 -33.78 21.77 -24.90
N ARG A 99 -32.58 21.37 -25.32
CA ARG A 99 -32.41 20.42 -26.44
C ARG A 99 -32.12 19.03 -25.89
N THR A 100 -33.18 18.24 -25.75
CA THR A 100 -33.10 16.79 -25.59
C THR A 100 -32.54 16.18 -26.88
N TYR A 101 -31.29 15.70 -26.87
CA TYR A 101 -30.81 14.80 -27.92
C TYR A 101 -31.20 13.37 -27.55
N ARG A 102 -32.08 12.80 -28.36
CA ARG A 102 -32.57 11.42 -28.30
C ARG A 102 -31.79 10.60 -29.34
N PRO A 103 -31.30 9.40 -29.04
CA PRO A 103 -30.58 8.58 -30.01
C PRO A 103 -31.53 8.11 -31.14
N ASP A 104 -31.10 8.28 -32.38
CA ASP A 104 -31.82 7.81 -33.57
C ASP A 104 -31.80 6.28 -33.64
N LEU A 105 -32.98 5.66 -33.55
CA LEU A 105 -33.25 4.34 -34.12
C LEU A 105 -34.18 4.57 -35.33
N ASN A 106 -33.64 4.36 -36.53
CA ASN A 106 -34.40 4.51 -37.78
C ASN A 106 -35.33 3.31 -38.02
N PRO A 107 -36.47 3.47 -38.72
CA PRO A 107 -37.68 2.66 -38.56
C PRO A 107 -37.92 1.70 -39.74
N THR A 108 -38.86 0.78 -39.55
CA THR A 108 -39.71 0.26 -40.63
C THR A 108 -41.15 0.32 -40.16
N GLY A 109 -41.97 1.12 -40.83
CA GLY A 109 -43.34 1.43 -40.42
C GLY A 109 -44.39 0.43 -40.93
N ASN A 110 -45.56 0.45 -40.30
CA ASN A 110 -46.86 0.62 -40.97
C ASN A 110 -47.97 0.94 -39.94
N PRO A 111 -49.04 1.68 -40.30
CA PRO A 111 -50.08 2.11 -39.38
C PRO A 111 -51.33 1.21 -39.45
N ALA A 112 -51.99 0.94 -38.32
CA ALA A 112 -53.43 0.62 -38.29
C ALA A 112 -54.02 0.57 -36.87
N ASN A 113 -55.21 1.17 -36.74
CA ASN A 113 -56.28 0.95 -35.76
C ASN A 113 -56.24 1.52 -34.32
N ARG A 114 -57.21 2.43 -34.11
CA ARG A 114 -57.94 2.88 -32.89
C ARG A 114 -58.83 1.73 -32.32
N PRO A 115 -59.56 1.82 -31.17
CA PRO A 115 -59.81 2.92 -30.21
C PRO A 115 -59.79 2.46 -28.69
N PRO A 116 -60.57 3.01 -27.72
CA PRO A 116 -60.05 3.65 -26.49
C PRO A 116 -60.33 2.88 -25.18
N LEU A 117 -59.64 3.22 -24.09
CA LEU A 117 -60.10 2.86 -22.73
C LEU A 117 -60.03 4.06 -21.78
N ASN A 118 -61.21 4.42 -21.27
CA ASN A 118 -61.49 5.42 -20.25
C ASN A 118 -61.08 4.91 -18.86
N ARG A 119 -60.46 5.74 -18.00
CA ARG A 119 -60.92 6.15 -16.65
C ARG A 119 -59.82 6.76 -15.76
N PRO A 120 -60.20 7.55 -14.73
CA PRO A 120 -59.44 8.70 -14.27
C PRO A 120 -58.60 8.47 -13.01
N SER A 121 -57.77 9.48 -12.80
CA SER A 121 -56.99 9.89 -11.63
C SER A 121 -57.77 9.97 -10.32
N ASP A 122 -57.13 9.48 -9.24
CA ASP A 122 -57.38 9.92 -7.86
C ASP A 122 -56.06 10.37 -7.20
N GLU A 123 -56.15 11.49 -6.50
CA GLU A 123 -55.13 12.35 -5.89
C GLU A 123 -54.82 11.94 -4.43
N PRO A 124 -53.64 12.27 -3.85
CA PRO A 124 -53.32 11.94 -2.46
C PRO A 124 -53.71 13.08 -1.49
N ALA A 125 -54.32 12.72 -0.36
CA ALA A 125 -54.66 13.65 0.71
C ALA A 125 -53.66 13.62 1.88
N ASP A 126 -53.27 14.83 2.29
CA ASP A 126 -52.59 15.26 3.52
C ASP A 126 -53.06 14.55 4.80
N LEU A 127 -52.23 14.61 5.87
CA LEU A 127 -52.66 15.07 7.20
C LEU A 127 -51.44 15.38 8.11
N ARG A 128 -51.25 16.67 8.42
CA ARG A 128 -50.43 17.21 9.52
C ARG A 128 -51.20 17.13 10.84
N GLY A 129 -50.49 16.89 11.94
CA GLY A 129 -50.96 17.07 13.33
C GLY A 129 -49.79 17.44 14.27
N PRO A 130 -50.03 18.10 15.43
CA PRO A 130 -49.18 19.18 15.92
C PRO A 130 -48.11 18.81 16.97
N VAL A 131 -47.13 19.71 17.07
CA VAL A 131 -46.01 19.78 18.02
C VAL A 131 -46.48 19.99 19.47
N LYS A 132 -45.85 19.30 20.42
CA LYS A 132 -45.97 19.59 21.85
C LYS A 132 -44.57 19.58 22.49
N ASN A 133 -44.12 20.76 22.94
CA ASN A 133 -42.91 20.95 23.74
C ASN A 133 -43.17 20.49 25.17
N GLN A 134 -42.25 19.69 25.74
CA GLN A 134 -42.11 19.52 27.18
C GLN A 134 -40.62 19.46 27.54
N ASP A 135 -40.17 20.50 28.24
CA ASP A 135 -38.94 20.52 29.02
C ASP A 135 -39.04 19.50 30.15
N ALA A 136 -38.06 18.61 30.27
CA ALA A 136 -37.76 17.91 31.51
C ALA A 136 -36.30 17.43 31.47
N SER A 137 -35.47 18.10 32.25
CA SER A 137 -34.11 17.72 32.62
C SER A 137 -34.12 16.41 33.40
N GLN A 138 -33.61 15.34 32.78
CA GLN A 138 -33.14 14.13 33.50
C GLN A 138 -31.82 13.68 32.89
N GLN A 139 -30.73 14.03 33.56
CA GLN A 139 -29.43 13.38 33.42
C GLN A 139 -29.57 11.95 33.92
N HIS A 140 -29.56 11.01 32.98
CA HIS A 140 -29.35 9.60 33.27
C HIS A 140 -27.95 9.27 32.75
N ASP A 141 -27.01 9.12 33.69
CA ASP A 141 -25.66 8.64 33.40
C ASP A 141 -25.76 7.25 32.77
N LEU A 142 -25.38 7.13 31.51
CA LEU A 142 -25.18 5.87 30.82
C LEU A 142 -23.67 5.62 30.79
N ASP A 143 -23.23 4.74 31.69
CA ASP A 143 -21.93 4.10 31.68
C ASP A 143 -21.82 3.25 30.40
N ILE A 144 -21.22 3.83 29.34
CA ILE A 144 -20.88 3.10 28.12
C ILE A 144 -19.63 2.30 28.42
N SER A 145 -19.83 1.07 28.92
CA SER A 145 -18.81 0.02 28.91
C SER A 145 -18.37 -0.23 27.48
N GLN A 146 -17.23 0.34 27.09
CA GLN A 146 -16.65 0.25 25.77
C GLN A 146 -15.98 -1.11 25.58
N GLN A 147 -16.77 -2.19 25.55
CA GLN A 147 -16.29 -3.47 25.01
C GLN A 147 -16.32 -3.39 23.48
N ASN A 148 -15.17 -3.07 22.89
CA ASN A 148 -14.99 -3.09 21.45
C ASN A 148 -15.03 -4.56 20.95
N PRO A 149 -15.92 -4.93 20.00
CA PRO A 149 -16.01 -6.30 19.48
C PRO A 149 -14.91 -6.65 18.47
N PHE A 150 -14.04 -5.70 18.15
CA PHE A 150 -12.86 -5.92 17.31
C PHE A 150 -11.64 -6.01 18.21
N GLY A 151 -11.05 -7.21 18.22
CA GLY A 151 -10.11 -7.72 19.20
C GLY A 151 -9.02 -6.75 19.66
N SER A 152 -8.64 -6.93 20.92
CA SER A 152 -7.55 -6.23 21.57
C SER A 152 -6.29 -6.26 20.71
N ALA A 153 -5.62 -5.10 20.64
CA ALA A 153 -4.30 -4.94 20.05
C ALA A 153 -3.21 -5.53 20.98
N ASP A 154 -3.42 -6.75 21.45
CA ASP A 154 -2.55 -7.42 22.42
C ASP A 154 -1.67 -8.42 21.67
N ASP A 155 -0.65 -7.88 21.00
CA ASP A 155 0.76 -8.31 21.05
C ASP A 155 1.56 -7.56 19.96
N ALA A 156 1.60 -6.24 20.06
CA ALA A 156 2.49 -5.44 19.21
C ALA A 156 3.90 -5.44 19.83
N THR A 157 4.62 -6.55 19.72
CA THR A 157 6.08 -6.45 19.68
C THR A 157 6.41 -5.50 18.52
N ASP A 158 7.07 -4.38 18.81
CA ASP A 158 7.41 -3.39 17.78
C ASP A 158 8.06 -4.08 16.57
N ASN A 159 7.40 -3.99 15.42
CA ASN A 159 7.85 -4.68 14.22
C ASN A 159 9.13 -4.02 13.69
N THR A 160 10.27 -4.67 13.96
CA THR A 160 11.62 -4.21 13.63
C THR A 160 12.01 -4.38 12.16
N SER A 161 11.14 -4.95 11.32
CA SER A 161 11.45 -5.10 9.90
C SER A 161 11.73 -3.75 9.26
N GLY A 162 12.59 -3.74 8.25
CA GLY A 162 12.98 -2.48 7.66
C GLY A 162 13.81 -1.59 8.62
N ILE A 163 14.50 -2.14 9.62
CA ILE A 163 15.56 -1.43 10.36
C ILE A 163 16.89 -2.15 10.11
N ARG A 164 17.96 -1.41 9.80
CA ARG A 164 19.26 -1.99 9.40
C ARG A 164 19.81 -2.93 10.47
N ASP A 165 19.74 -2.49 11.73
CA ASP A 165 20.21 -3.21 12.91
C ASP A 165 19.06 -3.64 13.83
N GLY A 166 17.84 -3.72 13.27
CA GLY A 166 16.66 -4.18 14.01
C GLY A 166 16.84 -5.62 14.50
N GLU A 167 16.31 -5.90 15.68
CA GLU A 167 16.28 -7.25 16.24
C GLU A 167 15.50 -8.18 15.31
N ILE A 168 16.08 -9.34 14.98
CA ILE A 168 15.45 -10.30 14.08
C ILE A 168 14.73 -11.36 14.94
N PRO A 169 13.40 -11.50 14.82
CA PRO A 169 12.66 -12.54 15.53
C PRO A 169 13.19 -13.93 15.16
N ASP A 170 13.27 -14.85 16.13
CA ASP A 170 13.84 -16.18 15.90
C ASP A 170 13.07 -16.98 14.83
N GLY A 171 11.77 -16.72 14.66
CA GLY A 171 10.97 -17.31 13.58
C GLY A 171 11.43 -16.95 12.16
N VAL A 172 12.19 -15.86 11.99
CA VAL A 172 12.71 -15.36 10.71
C VAL A 172 14.07 -15.97 10.37
N LYS A 173 14.89 -16.35 11.36
CA LYS A 173 16.25 -16.91 11.18
C LYS A 173 16.23 -18.35 10.69
N LYS A 174 15.67 -18.58 9.50
CA LYS A 174 15.54 -19.90 8.87
C LYS A 174 16.19 -19.90 7.50
N TRP A 175 16.57 -21.09 7.03
CA TRP A 175 17.02 -21.29 5.66
C TRP A 175 15.95 -20.82 4.66
N ASN A 176 16.38 -20.05 3.66
CA ASN A 176 15.52 -19.55 2.60
C ASN A 176 15.75 -20.33 1.30
N TRP A 177 14.85 -21.27 1.03
CA TRP A 177 14.88 -22.08 -0.19
C TRP A 177 14.71 -21.27 -1.48
N ALA A 178 13.89 -20.21 -1.46
CA ALA A 178 13.71 -19.36 -2.63
C ALA A 178 14.99 -18.58 -2.96
N ALA A 179 15.64 -18.02 -1.94
CA ALA A 179 16.89 -17.29 -2.06
C ALA A 179 18.05 -18.19 -2.52
N PHE A 180 18.05 -19.46 -2.12
CA PHE A 180 19.02 -20.45 -2.57
C PHE A 180 18.83 -20.85 -4.04
N LEU A 181 17.60 -21.20 -4.43
CA LEU A 181 17.28 -21.74 -5.76
C LEU A 181 17.23 -20.66 -6.85
N MET A 182 16.81 -19.44 -6.51
CA MET A 182 16.67 -18.34 -7.45
C MET A 182 17.14 -17.00 -6.85
N PRO A 183 18.44 -16.87 -6.52
CA PRO A 183 18.97 -15.75 -5.75
C PRO A 183 18.74 -14.38 -6.41
N ALA A 184 18.96 -14.27 -7.72
CA ALA A 184 18.82 -13.01 -8.46
C ALA A 184 17.35 -12.53 -8.53
N ILE A 185 16.43 -13.41 -8.90
CA ILE A 185 15.00 -13.06 -9.03
C ILE A 185 14.40 -12.78 -7.66
N TRP A 186 14.59 -13.70 -6.70
CA TRP A 186 14.02 -13.58 -5.37
C TRP A 186 14.48 -12.31 -4.64
N GLY A 187 15.75 -11.93 -4.78
CA GLY A 187 16.29 -10.79 -4.04
C GLY A 187 15.73 -9.44 -4.51
N ILE A 188 15.30 -9.30 -5.77
CA ILE A 188 14.64 -8.08 -6.28
C ILE A 188 13.34 -7.85 -5.52
N PHE A 189 12.50 -8.89 -5.43
CA PHE A 189 11.19 -8.78 -4.80
C PHE A 189 11.24 -8.79 -3.27
N SER A 190 12.31 -9.37 -2.69
CA SER A 190 12.50 -9.43 -1.24
C SER A 190 13.25 -8.24 -0.66
N GLY A 191 13.69 -7.28 -1.48
CA GLY A 191 14.38 -6.07 -1.03
C GLY A 191 15.83 -6.30 -0.60
N VAL A 192 16.51 -7.28 -1.20
CA VAL A 192 17.91 -7.61 -0.88
C VAL A 192 18.85 -6.98 -1.92
N PRO A 193 19.70 -6.02 -1.54
CA PRO A 193 20.52 -5.25 -2.50
C PRO A 193 21.63 -6.06 -3.17
N TYR A 194 21.95 -7.25 -2.65
CA TYR A 194 22.95 -8.17 -3.24
C TYR A 194 22.59 -8.65 -4.65
N THR A 195 21.36 -8.46 -5.12
CA THR A 195 20.97 -8.80 -6.49
C THR A 195 21.73 -8.01 -7.54
N ALA A 196 22.08 -6.74 -7.29
CA ALA A 196 22.87 -5.95 -8.23
C ALA A 196 24.24 -6.60 -8.52
N ILE A 197 24.86 -7.19 -7.49
CA ILE A 197 26.15 -7.90 -7.61
C ILE A 197 25.97 -9.18 -8.46
N LEU A 198 24.86 -9.91 -8.26
CA LEU A 198 24.56 -11.12 -9.04
C LEU A 198 24.34 -10.83 -10.52
N PHE A 199 23.71 -9.70 -10.86
CA PHE A 199 23.59 -9.27 -12.25
C PHE A 199 24.93 -8.84 -12.84
N GLY A 200 25.77 -8.13 -12.08
CA GLY A 200 27.13 -7.79 -12.49
C GLY A 200 28.01 -9.01 -12.74
N ALA A 201 27.79 -10.11 -12.01
CA ALA A 201 28.52 -11.36 -12.19
C ALA A 201 28.29 -12.02 -13.57
N ALA A 202 27.26 -11.62 -14.32
CA ALA A 202 26.99 -12.13 -15.66
C ALA A 202 28.08 -11.75 -16.69
N PHE A 203 28.92 -10.76 -16.38
CA PHE A 203 30.02 -10.31 -17.25
C PHE A 203 31.38 -10.96 -16.90
N LEU A 204 31.41 -11.87 -15.91
CA LEU A 204 32.62 -12.55 -15.50
C LEU A 204 32.89 -13.80 -16.37
N PRO A 205 34.16 -14.28 -16.44
CA PRO A 205 34.47 -15.54 -17.08
C PRO A 205 33.63 -16.70 -16.50
N PRO A 206 33.23 -17.70 -17.32
CA PRO A 206 32.26 -18.73 -16.90
C PRO A 206 32.62 -19.49 -15.62
N THR A 207 33.91 -19.77 -15.42
CA THR A 207 34.42 -20.47 -14.22
C THR A 207 34.25 -19.63 -12.96
N ILE A 208 34.61 -18.34 -13.02
CA ILE A 208 34.46 -17.39 -11.91
C ILE A 208 32.98 -17.12 -11.65
N GLN A 209 32.19 -16.92 -12.70
CA GLN A 209 30.75 -16.73 -12.61
C GLN A 209 30.07 -17.90 -11.87
N LEU A 210 30.41 -19.14 -12.21
CA LEU A 210 29.83 -20.32 -11.55
C LEU A 210 30.14 -20.33 -10.05
N VAL A 211 31.38 -20.07 -9.66
CA VAL A 211 31.79 -20.01 -8.24
C VAL A 211 31.04 -18.89 -7.51
N VAL A 212 30.93 -17.71 -8.10
CA VAL A 212 30.18 -16.57 -7.52
C VAL A 212 28.71 -16.95 -7.34
N MET A 213 28.08 -17.58 -8.34
CA MET A 213 26.68 -17.98 -8.26
C MET A 213 26.44 -19.03 -7.17
N ILE A 214 27.29 -20.06 -7.08
CA ILE A 214 27.16 -21.11 -6.06
C ILE A 214 27.35 -20.53 -4.64
N THR A 215 28.42 -19.77 -4.43
CA THR A 215 28.72 -19.16 -3.13
C THR A 215 27.64 -18.18 -2.70
N ALA A 216 27.15 -17.35 -3.63
CA ALA A 216 26.05 -16.44 -3.35
C ALA A 216 24.75 -17.19 -3.07
N SER A 217 24.38 -18.23 -3.82
CA SER A 217 23.21 -19.06 -3.53
C SER A 217 23.24 -19.62 -2.12
N LEU A 218 24.38 -20.18 -1.68
CA LEU A 218 24.53 -20.71 -0.33
C LEU A 218 24.41 -19.62 0.74
N TYR A 219 25.08 -18.48 0.54
CA TYR A 219 25.01 -17.33 1.44
C TYR A 219 23.58 -16.78 1.56
N LEU A 220 22.90 -16.58 0.43
CA LEU A 220 21.51 -16.14 0.38
C LEU A 220 20.55 -17.20 0.94
N GLY A 221 20.84 -18.49 0.79
CA GLY A 221 20.08 -19.54 1.47
C GLY A 221 20.17 -19.41 2.99
N ALA A 222 21.36 -19.18 3.53
CA ALA A 222 21.58 -19.07 4.98
C ALA A 222 21.06 -17.75 5.56
N LYS A 223 21.33 -16.63 4.89
CA LYS A 223 21.09 -15.26 5.41
C LYS A 223 19.97 -14.52 4.71
N GLY A 224 19.36 -15.08 3.67
CA GLY A 224 18.37 -14.40 2.85
C GLY A 224 17.19 -13.86 3.64
N ASN A 225 16.63 -14.65 4.58
CA ASN A 225 15.52 -14.16 5.40
C ASN A 225 15.90 -12.96 6.28
N GLU A 226 17.09 -12.98 6.87
CA GLU A 226 17.61 -11.86 7.67
C GLU A 226 17.81 -10.60 6.81
N LEU A 227 18.41 -10.78 5.63
CA LEU A 227 18.63 -9.70 4.67
C LEU A 227 17.32 -9.13 4.15
N ALA A 228 16.30 -9.96 3.89
CA ALA A 228 14.99 -9.54 3.42
C ALA A 228 14.16 -8.86 4.53
N TRP A 229 14.29 -9.32 5.78
CA TRP A 229 13.68 -8.70 6.94
C TRP A 229 14.22 -7.28 7.16
N ARG A 230 15.54 -7.12 7.04
CA ARG A 230 16.22 -5.82 7.09
C ARG A 230 16.10 -5.03 5.79
N GLY A 231 15.75 -5.65 4.68
CA GLY A 231 15.70 -5.00 3.37
C GLY A 231 14.49 -4.08 3.22
N LYS A 232 13.34 -4.47 3.77
CA LYS A 232 12.04 -3.80 3.57
C LYS A 232 11.20 -3.85 4.84
N LYS A 233 10.32 -2.86 5.04
CA LYS A 233 9.29 -2.91 6.09
C LYS A 233 8.18 -3.91 5.70
N TRP A 234 7.93 -4.86 6.58
CA TRP A 234 6.85 -5.83 6.49
C TRP A 234 5.73 -5.40 7.45
N ARG A 235 4.49 -5.85 7.23
CA ARG A 235 3.36 -5.50 8.12
C ARG A 235 3.43 -6.22 9.46
N SER A 236 3.83 -7.48 9.42
CA SER A 236 4.06 -8.34 10.58
C SER A 236 5.01 -9.48 10.21
N VAL A 237 5.42 -10.28 11.20
CA VAL A 237 6.23 -11.49 10.99
C VAL A 237 5.47 -12.51 10.13
N GLU A 238 4.18 -12.67 10.33
CA GLU A 238 3.30 -13.61 9.61
C GLU A 238 3.19 -13.22 8.14
N HIS A 239 3.03 -11.92 7.87
CA HIS A 239 2.98 -11.41 6.50
C HIS A 239 4.29 -11.69 5.75
N PHE A 240 5.44 -11.52 6.41
CA PHE A 240 6.73 -11.90 5.84
C PHE A 240 6.84 -13.40 5.58
N GLN A 241 6.48 -14.24 6.56
CA GLN A 241 6.56 -15.69 6.42
C GLN A 241 5.64 -16.22 5.31
N ALA A 242 4.43 -15.68 5.18
CA ALA A 242 3.51 -16.04 4.09
C ALA A 242 4.12 -15.72 2.73
N PHE A 243 4.74 -14.55 2.59
CA PHE A 243 5.46 -14.15 1.37
C PHE A 243 6.62 -15.12 1.07
N GLN A 244 7.48 -15.42 2.04
CA GLN A 244 8.61 -16.33 1.84
C GLN A 244 8.18 -17.77 1.52
N LYS A 245 7.07 -18.24 2.14
CA LYS A 245 6.49 -19.56 1.85
C LYS A 245 5.97 -19.64 0.42
N GLN A 246 5.30 -18.59 -0.05
CA GLN A 246 4.85 -18.50 -1.43
C GLN A 246 6.07 -18.58 -2.36
N TRP A 247 7.07 -17.72 -2.19
CA TRP A 247 8.28 -17.76 -3.01
C TRP A 247 8.99 -19.11 -3.00
N THR A 248 9.06 -19.76 -1.84
CA THR A 248 9.63 -21.11 -1.71
C THR A 248 8.86 -22.12 -2.54
N SER A 249 7.52 -22.10 -2.47
CA SER A 249 6.68 -22.98 -3.28
C SER A 249 6.91 -22.76 -4.78
N TRP A 250 7.00 -21.51 -5.24
CA TRP A 250 7.26 -21.21 -6.66
C TRP A 250 8.64 -21.68 -7.09
N ALA A 251 9.66 -21.44 -6.26
CA ALA A 251 11.02 -21.88 -6.52
C ALA A 251 11.15 -23.38 -6.66
N VAL A 252 10.62 -24.13 -5.69
CA VAL A 252 10.68 -25.59 -5.69
C VAL A 252 9.94 -26.16 -6.91
N LYS A 253 8.75 -25.66 -7.22
CA LYS A 253 7.98 -26.12 -8.40
C LYS A 253 8.73 -25.87 -9.71
N LEU A 254 9.34 -24.69 -9.86
CA LEU A 254 10.11 -24.37 -11.06
C LEU A 254 11.37 -25.24 -11.16
N THR A 255 12.10 -25.43 -10.07
CA THR A 255 13.29 -26.29 -10.05
C THR A 255 12.95 -27.72 -10.43
N ILE A 256 11.86 -28.29 -9.89
CA ILE A 256 11.40 -29.65 -10.25
C ILE A 256 11.03 -29.72 -11.73
N ALA A 257 10.31 -28.73 -12.26
CA ALA A 257 9.93 -28.70 -13.66
C ALA A 257 11.15 -28.65 -14.60
N VAL A 258 12.12 -27.78 -14.32
CA VAL A 258 13.35 -27.67 -15.11
C VAL A 258 14.19 -28.94 -15.01
N ALA A 259 14.36 -29.51 -13.82
CA ALA A 259 15.08 -30.77 -13.63
C ALA A 259 14.42 -31.93 -14.40
N GLY A 260 13.09 -32.01 -14.38
CA GLY A 260 12.33 -33.00 -15.16
C GLY A 260 12.52 -32.83 -16.67
N LEU A 261 12.45 -31.60 -17.18
CA LEU A 261 12.70 -31.31 -18.60
C LEU A 261 14.14 -31.64 -19.02
N LEU A 262 15.13 -31.29 -18.19
CA LEU A 262 16.53 -31.63 -18.44
C LEU A 262 16.75 -33.15 -18.45
N LEU A 263 16.09 -33.89 -17.54
CA LEU A 263 16.16 -35.35 -17.51
C LEU A 263 15.55 -35.98 -18.76
N VAL A 264 14.37 -35.50 -19.21
CA VAL A 264 13.75 -35.94 -20.47
C VAL A 264 14.65 -35.62 -21.67
N TYR A 265 15.25 -34.44 -21.71
CA TYR A 265 16.18 -34.04 -22.76
C TYR A 265 17.41 -34.95 -22.79
N ILE A 266 18.00 -35.25 -21.64
CA ILE A 266 19.15 -36.17 -21.54
C ILE A 266 18.75 -37.55 -22.06
N ILE A 267 17.60 -38.10 -21.67
CA ILE A 267 17.12 -39.41 -22.17
C ILE A 267 16.93 -39.38 -23.69
N ALA A 268 16.27 -38.35 -24.22
CA ALA A 268 16.00 -38.21 -25.66
C ALA A 268 17.28 -38.08 -26.49
N VAL A 269 18.32 -37.40 -25.98
CA VAL A 269 19.62 -37.23 -26.66
C VAL A 269 20.52 -38.44 -26.49
N SER A 270 20.41 -39.15 -25.35
CA SER A 270 21.23 -40.33 -25.05
C SER A 270 20.74 -41.62 -25.72
N GLY A 271 19.61 -41.59 -26.43
CA GLY A 271 19.19 -42.67 -27.32
C GLY A 271 18.84 -43.99 -26.63
N ALA A 272 18.32 -43.92 -25.40
CA ALA A 272 17.65 -45.04 -24.74
C ALA A 272 16.18 -45.15 -25.20
#